data_AF-A0A9D4EBU9-F1
#
_entry.id   AF-A0A9D4EBU9-F1
#
_cell.length_a   1.000
_cell.length_b   1.000
_cell.length_c   1.000
_cell.angle_alpha   90.00
_cell.angle_beta   90.00
_cell.angle_gamma   90.00
#
_symmetry.space_group_name_H-M   'P 1'
#
loop_
_entity.id
_entity.type
_entity.pdbx_description
1 polymer ?
#
loop_
_entity_poly.entity_id
_entity_poly.type
_entity_poly.pdbx_seq_one_letter_code
_entity_poly.pdbx_strand_id
1 'polypeptide(L)'
;MPRYRTFVELHQKVQEQMPRYRTFVELHQKVQEQMPRYRTFVELHQKVQEQMPRYRTFVELHQKVQEQMPRYRTFVELHQKVLEQAAQIWDFRKVTSESASTDYTHIGLSWNSCYGWSAKTVALDTGYDWSAKNVALDSGYDWSAKTVALDTGYDWSAKTVALDSCYDTGYDSSAKTVALDTGYDSSAKSVALDTGYDWSAKTVALDTGYNWSAKTVALDNGNDWSAKTVALDTGNDWSAKTVALDTGYDWSAKTVALDTGYDSSAKSVALDTGYDWSAKTVALDTGYDWSAKTVALDNGNDWSAKTVALDTGNDWSAKTVALDTGYDWSAKTVALDTGYDWSAKTVALDTGYDWSAKTVALDTGYDWSAKTVALHTGNDWSAKTVALATGYDWTAKTVALDTGYDWSAKTVALDTGND
;
A
#
# COMPACT_ATOMS: atom_id res chain seq x y z
N MET A 1 20.38 -24.94 -61.81
CA MET A 1 19.15 -25.73 -62.01
C MET A 1 19.29 -27.25 -61.73
N PRO A 2 19.71 -27.68 -60.52
CA PRO A 2 19.35 -29.04 -60.04
C PRO A 2 18.37 -29.04 -58.87
N ARG A 3 18.39 -28.00 -58.02
CA ARG A 3 17.61 -27.93 -56.77
C ARG A 3 16.11 -27.68 -56.94
N TYR A 4 15.70 -27.14 -58.09
CA TYR A 4 14.28 -26.91 -58.39
C TYR A 4 13.56 -28.21 -58.78
N ARG A 5 14.27 -29.17 -59.39
CA ARG A 5 13.71 -30.49 -59.75
C ARG A 5 13.40 -31.32 -58.50
N THR A 6 14.32 -31.32 -57.53
CA THR A 6 14.16 -32.04 -56.25
C THR A 6 13.06 -31.44 -55.37
N PHE A 7 12.88 -30.11 -55.40
CA PHE A 7 11.80 -29.43 -54.69
C PHE A 7 10.43 -29.73 -55.31
N VAL A 8 10.33 -29.74 -56.64
CA VAL A 8 9.08 -30.09 -57.35
C VAL A 8 8.72 -31.56 -57.14
N GLU A 9 9.70 -32.49 -57.15
CA GLU A 9 9.45 -33.92 -56.86
C GLU A 9 9.02 -34.17 -55.40
N LEU A 10 9.57 -33.42 -54.44
CA LEU A 10 9.16 -33.48 -53.03
C LEU A 10 7.75 -32.91 -52.85
N HIS A 11 7.44 -31.82 -53.53
CA HIS A 11 6.14 -31.15 -53.49
C HIS A 11 5.04 -31.99 -54.18
N GLN A 12 5.40 -32.73 -55.23
CA GLN A 12 4.49 -33.63 -55.94
C GLN A 12 4.19 -34.90 -55.11
N LYS A 13 5.17 -35.42 -54.36
CA LYS A 13 4.95 -36.50 -53.38
C LYS A 13 4.08 -36.07 -52.18
N VAL A 14 4.22 -34.83 -51.71
CA VAL A 14 3.38 -34.27 -50.64
C VAL A 14 1.95 -34.00 -51.13
N GLN A 15 1.79 -33.62 -52.40
CA GLN A 15 0.47 -33.47 -53.04
C GLN A 15 -0.31 -34.79 -53.17
N GLU A 16 0.37 -35.92 -53.39
CA GLU A 16 -0.28 -37.24 -53.47
C GLU A 16 -0.67 -37.80 -52.09
N GLN A 17 0.00 -37.39 -51.00
CA GLN A 17 -0.26 -37.90 -49.65
C GLN A 17 -1.25 -37.08 -48.82
N MET A 18 -1.60 -35.85 -49.23
CA MET A 18 -2.53 -35.00 -48.49
C MET A 18 -3.65 -34.43 -49.37
N PRO A 19 -4.85 -35.06 -49.38
CA PRO A 19 -6.01 -34.61 -50.17
C PRO A 19 -6.43 -33.15 -49.91
N ARG A 20 -6.10 -32.62 -48.73
CA ARG A 20 -6.48 -31.29 -48.25
C ARG A 20 -5.55 -30.15 -48.68
N TYR A 21 -4.34 -30.47 -49.17
CA TYR A 21 -3.40 -29.43 -49.61
C TYR A 21 -3.82 -28.79 -50.94
N ARG A 22 -4.46 -29.57 -51.82
CA ARG A 22 -5.06 -29.08 -53.07
C ARG A 22 -6.17 -28.07 -52.79
N THR A 23 -7.02 -28.38 -51.81
CA THR A 23 -8.10 -27.52 -51.33
C THR A 23 -7.57 -26.23 -50.70
N PHE A 24 -6.45 -26.31 -49.95
CA PHE A 24 -5.79 -25.15 -49.36
C PHE A 24 -5.23 -24.18 -50.41
N VAL A 25 -4.59 -24.70 -51.47
CA VAL A 25 -4.08 -23.88 -52.58
C VAL A 25 -5.22 -23.22 -53.37
N GLU A 26 -6.31 -23.95 -53.64
CA GLU A 26 -7.51 -23.40 -54.30
C GLU A 26 -8.21 -22.33 -53.45
N LEU A 27 -8.24 -22.50 -52.12
CA LEU A 27 -8.77 -21.50 -51.18
C LEU A 27 -7.88 -20.26 -51.15
N HIS A 28 -6.56 -20.44 -51.14
CA HIS A 28 -5.58 -19.36 -51.11
C HIS A 28 -5.59 -18.54 -52.41
N GLN A 29 -5.85 -19.18 -53.55
CA GLN A 29 -6.00 -18.53 -54.86
C GLN A 29 -7.32 -17.75 -54.96
N LYS A 30 -8.41 -18.26 -54.38
CA LYS A 30 -9.69 -17.53 -54.27
C LYS A 30 -9.61 -16.33 -53.33
N VAL A 31 -8.85 -16.41 -52.24
CA VAL A 31 -8.65 -15.28 -51.30
C VAL A 31 -7.77 -14.18 -51.92
N GLN A 32 -6.81 -14.53 -52.79
CA GLN A 32 -6.01 -13.56 -53.56
C GLN A 32 -6.85 -12.69 -54.50
N GLU A 33 -7.93 -13.23 -55.08
CA GLU A 33 -8.79 -12.50 -56.02
C GLU A 33 -9.77 -11.55 -55.33
N GLN A 34 -10.08 -11.75 -54.04
CA GLN A 34 -11.14 -11.02 -53.34
C GLN A 34 -10.68 -9.91 -52.38
N MET A 35 -9.37 -9.73 -52.13
CA MET A 35 -8.89 -8.72 -51.19
C MET A 35 -7.74 -7.84 -51.74
N PRO A 36 -8.00 -6.56 -52.08
CA PRO A 36 -6.98 -5.63 -52.60
C PRO A 36 -5.82 -5.33 -51.62
N ARG A 37 -5.98 -5.64 -50.33
CA ARG A 37 -5.03 -5.31 -49.25
C ARG A 37 -4.30 -6.52 -48.65
N TYR A 38 -4.59 -7.73 -49.13
CA TYR A 38 -3.94 -8.96 -48.63
C TYR A 38 -2.44 -8.99 -48.96
N ARG A 39 -2.03 -8.32 -50.06
CA ARG A 39 -0.63 -8.15 -50.44
C ARG A 39 0.18 -7.42 -49.36
N THR A 40 -0.40 -6.39 -48.75
CA THR A 40 0.23 -5.57 -47.70
C THR A 40 0.34 -6.32 -46.38
N PHE A 41 -0.65 -7.18 -46.07
CA PHE A 41 -0.63 -8.06 -44.89
C PHE A 41 0.45 -9.14 -45.00
N VAL A 42 0.60 -9.77 -46.18
CA VAL A 42 1.67 -10.74 -46.45
C VAL A 42 3.04 -10.08 -46.37
N GLU A 43 3.21 -8.87 -46.89
CA GLU A 43 4.47 -8.10 -46.78
C GLU A 43 4.82 -7.73 -45.33
N LEU A 44 3.82 -7.43 -44.48
CA LEU A 44 4.01 -7.16 -43.05
C LEU A 44 4.39 -8.44 -42.30
N HIS A 45 3.71 -9.55 -42.60
CA HIS A 45 3.97 -10.85 -42.00
C HIS A 45 5.34 -11.41 -42.40
N GLN A 46 5.78 -11.17 -43.63
CA GLN A 46 7.10 -11.55 -44.12
C GLN A 46 8.22 -10.72 -43.46
N LYS A 47 7.98 -9.43 -43.17
CA LYS A 47 8.90 -8.59 -42.37
C LYS A 47 9.03 -9.04 -40.92
N VAL A 48 7.94 -9.51 -40.30
CA VAL A 48 7.97 -10.04 -38.92
C VAL A 48 8.70 -11.39 -38.87
N GLN A 49 8.57 -12.23 -39.90
CA GLN A 49 9.30 -13.50 -40.00
C GLN A 49 10.81 -13.34 -40.19
N GLU A 50 11.27 -12.27 -40.83
CA GLU A 50 12.70 -11.98 -40.99
C GLU A 50 13.39 -11.54 -39.69
N GLN A 51 12.63 -11.12 -38.66
CA GLN A 51 13.17 -10.57 -37.41
C GLN A 51 13.26 -11.55 -36.23
N MET A 52 12.77 -12.79 -36.34
CA MET A 52 12.81 -13.76 -35.22
C MET A 52 13.43 -15.12 -35.60
N PRO A 53 14.70 -15.40 -35.22
CA PRO A 53 15.41 -16.63 -35.63
C PRO A 53 15.00 -17.94 -34.92
N ARG A 54 14.03 -17.95 -34.00
CA ARG A 54 13.81 -19.09 -33.06
C ARG A 54 12.37 -19.59 -32.92
N TYR A 55 11.54 -19.42 -33.95
CA TYR A 55 10.16 -19.91 -33.96
C TYR A 55 10.04 -21.45 -33.87
N ARG A 56 11.06 -22.19 -34.33
CA ARG A 56 11.06 -23.67 -34.33
C ARG A 56 11.11 -24.28 -32.93
N THR A 57 11.88 -23.67 -32.03
CA THR A 57 12.06 -24.14 -30.64
C THR A 57 10.79 -23.93 -29.80
N PHE A 58 10.01 -22.90 -30.13
CA PHE A 58 8.74 -22.60 -29.50
C PHE A 58 7.67 -23.65 -29.82
N VAL A 59 7.58 -24.10 -31.08
CA VAL A 59 6.65 -25.14 -31.52
C VAL A 59 6.95 -26.50 -30.88
N GLU A 60 8.22 -26.86 -30.73
CA GLU A 60 8.63 -28.13 -30.10
C GLU A 60 8.36 -28.17 -28.59
N LEU A 61 8.42 -27.02 -27.90
CA LEU A 61 8.06 -26.89 -26.49
C LEU A 61 6.55 -27.02 -26.29
N HIS A 62 5.78 -26.34 -27.15
CA HIS A 62 4.31 -26.38 -27.15
C HIS A 62 3.77 -27.79 -27.37
N GLN A 63 4.41 -28.57 -28.26
CA GLN A 63 4.01 -29.93 -28.57
C GLN A 63 4.29 -30.92 -27.43
N LYS A 64 5.32 -30.70 -26.61
CA LYS A 64 5.61 -31.51 -25.41
C LYS A 64 4.66 -31.23 -24.24
N VAL A 65 4.19 -30.00 -24.11
CA VAL A 65 3.21 -29.61 -23.07
C VAL A 65 1.84 -30.24 -23.39
N GLN A 66 1.47 -30.34 -24.67
CA GLN A 66 0.24 -30.99 -25.12
C GLN A 66 0.13 -32.49 -24.77
N GLU A 67 1.26 -33.21 -24.63
CA GLU A 67 1.25 -34.65 -24.31
C GLU A 67 1.07 -34.97 -22.82
N GLN A 68 1.32 -34.01 -21.92
CA GLN A 68 1.34 -34.25 -20.46
C GLN A 68 0.08 -33.85 -19.70
N MET A 69 -0.95 -33.31 -20.37
CA MET A 69 -2.17 -32.83 -19.71
C MET A 69 -3.38 -33.77 -19.93
N PRO A 70 -3.85 -34.51 -18.90
CA PRO A 70 -5.03 -35.38 -18.99
C PRO A 70 -6.33 -34.64 -19.35
N ARG A 71 -6.38 -33.33 -19.08
CA ARG A 71 -7.55 -32.48 -19.31
C ARG A 71 -7.74 -32.04 -20.76
N TYR A 72 -6.70 -32.06 -21.60
CA TYR A 72 -6.81 -31.79 -23.04
C TYR A 72 -7.60 -32.90 -23.76
N ARG A 73 -7.42 -34.16 -23.34
CA ARG A 73 -8.21 -35.29 -23.85
C ARG A 73 -9.68 -35.18 -23.47
N THR A 74 -9.94 -34.71 -22.25
CA THR A 74 -11.29 -34.48 -21.73
C THR A 74 -11.98 -33.33 -22.47
N PHE A 75 -11.22 -32.29 -22.84
CA PHE A 75 -11.66 -31.19 -23.70
C PHE A 75 -12.04 -31.67 -25.11
N VAL A 76 -11.25 -32.55 -25.73
CA VAL A 76 -11.54 -33.14 -27.05
C VAL A 76 -12.81 -34.00 -27.02
N GLU A 77 -13.02 -34.79 -25.97
CA GLU A 77 -14.24 -35.61 -25.82
C GLU A 77 -15.50 -34.77 -25.57
N LEU A 78 -15.36 -33.65 -24.84
CA LEU A 78 -16.44 -32.68 -24.65
C LEU A 78 -16.76 -31.95 -25.96
N HIS A 79 -15.72 -31.56 -26.71
CA HIS A 79 -15.83 -30.92 -28.02
C HIS A 79 -16.52 -31.83 -29.05
N GLN A 80 -16.20 -33.12 -29.06
CA GLN A 80 -16.84 -34.11 -29.93
C GLN A 80 -18.34 -34.28 -29.63
N LYS A 81 -18.75 -34.28 -28.35
CA LYS A 81 -20.16 -34.33 -27.95
C LYS A 81 -20.94 -33.06 -28.30
N VAL A 82 -20.27 -31.91 -28.25
CA VAL A 82 -20.85 -30.62 -28.68
C VAL A 82 -21.05 -30.60 -30.20
N LEU A 83 -20.14 -31.20 -30.97
CA LEU A 83 -20.27 -31.33 -32.44
C LEU A 83 -21.44 -32.25 -32.86
N GLU A 84 -21.71 -33.33 -32.12
CA GLU A 84 -22.85 -34.22 -32.39
C GLU A 84 -24.21 -33.57 -32.09
N GLN A 85 -24.31 -32.76 -31.02
CA GLN A 85 -25.50 -31.95 -30.75
C GLN A 85 -25.68 -30.82 -31.76
N ALA A 86 -24.58 -30.23 -32.26
CA ALA A 86 -24.61 -29.21 -33.30
C ALA A 86 -25.09 -29.76 -34.66
N ALA A 87 -24.80 -31.02 -34.97
CA ALA A 87 -25.25 -31.67 -36.21
C ALA A 87 -26.78 -31.83 -36.30
N GLN A 88 -27.47 -32.11 -35.17
CA GLN A 88 -28.94 -32.18 -35.14
C GLN A 88 -29.62 -30.83 -35.33
N ILE A 89 -28.93 -29.74 -34.97
CA ILE A 89 -29.39 -28.36 -35.17
C ILE A 89 -29.14 -27.92 -36.64
N TRP A 90 -28.18 -28.54 -37.32
CA TRP A 90 -27.74 -28.18 -38.67
C TRP A 90 -28.77 -28.49 -39.78
N ASP A 91 -29.66 -29.46 -39.59
CA ASP A 91 -30.74 -29.76 -40.56
C ASP A 91 -31.85 -28.70 -40.58
N PHE A 92 -32.08 -27.99 -39.46
CA PHE A 92 -32.98 -26.82 -39.41
C PHE A 92 -32.36 -25.57 -40.08
N ARG A 93 -31.03 -25.60 -40.21
CA ARG A 93 -30.05 -24.69 -40.84
C ARG A 93 -30.18 -24.28 -42.30
N LYS A 94 -30.62 -25.22 -43.12
CA LYS A 94 -30.27 -25.26 -44.56
C LYS A 94 -30.97 -24.20 -45.44
N VAL A 95 -31.76 -23.30 -44.84
CA VAL A 95 -32.60 -22.31 -45.52
C VAL A 95 -32.03 -20.88 -45.49
N THR A 96 -30.90 -20.60 -44.83
CA THR A 96 -30.30 -19.25 -44.87
C THR A 96 -28.81 -19.33 -45.20
N SER A 97 -28.49 -18.96 -46.45
CA SER A 97 -27.21 -19.04 -47.14
C SER A 97 -26.27 -17.85 -46.89
N GLU A 98 -24.98 -18.12 -47.09
CA GLU A 98 -23.94 -17.26 -47.67
C GLU A 98 -23.66 -15.86 -47.06
N SER A 99 -22.57 -15.76 -46.31
CA SER A 99 -21.57 -14.67 -46.34
C SER A 99 -20.50 -14.96 -45.29
N ALA A 100 -19.34 -14.30 -45.36
CA ALA A 100 -18.56 -14.04 -44.16
C ALA A 100 -19.52 -13.36 -43.16
N SER A 101 -20.04 -14.10 -42.20
CA SER A 101 -21.10 -13.58 -41.34
C SER A 101 -20.47 -12.83 -40.18
N THR A 102 -20.63 -11.52 -40.22
CA THR A 102 -20.92 -10.73 -39.02
C THR A 102 -22.18 -11.34 -38.38
N ASP A 103 -22.04 -12.46 -37.67
CA ASP A 103 -23.20 -13.26 -37.28
C ASP A 103 -23.75 -12.85 -35.93
N TYR A 104 -25.03 -12.50 -35.93
CA TYR A 104 -25.81 -12.16 -34.77
C TYR A 104 -26.18 -13.43 -34.00
N THR A 105 -25.79 -13.48 -32.72
CA THR A 105 -26.28 -14.39 -31.67
C THR A 105 -26.07 -15.88 -31.93
N HIS A 106 -24.98 -16.43 -31.39
CA HIS A 106 -24.76 -17.88 -31.25
C HIS A 106 -24.52 -18.30 -29.78
N ILE A 107 -24.97 -19.53 -29.46
CA ILE A 107 -25.07 -20.07 -28.09
C ILE A 107 -23.74 -20.69 -27.58
N GLY A 108 -22.67 -20.68 -28.38
CA GLY A 108 -21.32 -21.05 -27.92
C GLY A 108 -20.34 -21.15 -29.08
N LEU A 109 -19.14 -20.58 -28.90
CA LEU A 109 -18.02 -20.64 -29.84
C LEU A 109 -16.85 -21.34 -29.13
N SER A 110 -16.30 -22.38 -29.74
CA SER A 110 -15.07 -23.08 -29.31
C SER A 110 -14.16 -23.17 -30.54
N TRP A 111 -13.10 -22.35 -30.56
CA TRP A 111 -12.18 -22.22 -31.68
C TRP A 111 -10.77 -21.88 -31.18
N ASN A 112 -9.73 -22.11 -31.99
CA ASN A 112 -8.35 -21.74 -31.65
C ASN A 112 -8.05 -20.23 -31.77
N SER A 113 -8.85 -19.47 -32.53
CA SER A 113 -8.84 -18.01 -32.55
C SER A 113 -10.10 -17.49 -33.24
N CYS A 114 -10.79 -16.51 -32.65
CA CYS A 114 -12.07 -15.99 -33.17
C CYS A 114 -12.30 -14.51 -32.84
N TYR A 115 -13.14 -13.87 -33.68
CA TYR A 115 -13.76 -12.57 -33.42
C TYR A 115 -15.23 -12.81 -33.06
N GLY A 116 -15.62 -12.55 -31.81
CA GLY A 116 -17.02 -12.64 -31.35
C GLY A 116 -17.65 -11.26 -31.27
N TRP A 117 -18.84 -11.07 -31.88
CA TRP A 117 -19.60 -9.81 -31.75
C TRP A 117 -20.63 -9.86 -30.61
N SER A 118 -21.25 -11.02 -30.39
CA SER A 118 -22.12 -11.27 -29.23
C SER A 118 -22.34 -12.77 -29.01
N ALA A 119 -21.93 -13.30 -27.85
CA ALA A 119 -22.11 -14.71 -27.50
C ALA A 119 -22.64 -14.91 -26.07
N LYS A 120 -23.27 -16.07 -25.81
CA LYS A 120 -23.65 -16.42 -24.43
C LYS A 120 -22.46 -16.89 -23.60
N THR A 121 -21.55 -17.63 -24.22
CA THR A 121 -20.31 -18.11 -23.60
C THR A 121 -19.22 -18.14 -24.66
N VAL A 122 -18.05 -17.62 -24.32
CA VAL A 122 -16.82 -17.67 -25.13
C VAL A 122 -15.77 -18.42 -24.34
N ALA A 123 -15.16 -19.45 -24.95
CA ALA A 123 -14.03 -20.18 -24.41
C ALA A 123 -13.01 -20.39 -25.54
N LEU A 124 -11.89 -19.67 -25.48
CA LEU A 124 -10.85 -19.69 -26.52
C LEU A 124 -9.47 -19.73 -25.88
N ASP A 125 -8.51 -20.36 -26.56
CA ASP A 125 -7.10 -20.35 -26.18
C ASP A 125 -6.50 -18.94 -26.40
N THR A 126 -6.78 -18.33 -27.56
CA THR A 126 -6.48 -16.91 -27.82
C THR A 126 -7.62 -16.20 -28.54
N GLY A 127 -7.95 -14.96 -28.18
CA GLY A 127 -9.04 -14.26 -28.89
C GLY A 127 -9.38 -12.83 -28.47
N TYR A 128 -10.28 -12.23 -29.26
CA TYR A 128 -10.93 -10.96 -28.97
C TYR A 128 -12.44 -11.22 -28.84
N ASP A 129 -13.02 -10.86 -27.70
CA ASP A 129 -14.46 -10.81 -27.53
C ASP A 129 -14.94 -9.37 -27.42
N TRP A 130 -16.03 -9.06 -28.14
CA TRP A 130 -16.66 -7.75 -28.05
C TRP A 130 -17.81 -7.74 -27.04
N SER A 131 -18.49 -8.87 -26.86
CA SER A 131 -19.54 -9.00 -25.86
C SER A 131 -19.93 -10.45 -25.60
N ALA A 132 -19.83 -10.89 -24.35
CA ALA A 132 -20.44 -12.15 -23.94
C ALA A 132 -21.03 -12.13 -22.54
N LYS A 133 -21.83 -13.15 -22.20
CA LYS A 133 -22.25 -13.29 -20.80
C LYS A 133 -21.11 -13.88 -19.95
N ASN A 134 -20.39 -14.87 -20.45
CA ASN A 134 -19.24 -15.45 -19.76
C ASN A 134 -18.08 -15.62 -20.75
N VAL A 135 -16.88 -15.20 -20.35
CA VAL A 135 -15.65 -15.30 -21.13
C VAL A 135 -14.62 -16.08 -20.31
N ALA A 136 -13.98 -17.06 -20.94
CA ALA A 136 -12.78 -17.73 -20.46
C ALA A 136 -11.74 -17.71 -21.58
N LEU A 137 -10.61 -17.02 -21.38
CA LEU A 137 -9.52 -17.01 -22.36
C LEU A 137 -8.19 -17.32 -21.66
N ASP A 138 -7.35 -18.14 -22.27
CA ASP A 138 -5.97 -18.31 -21.78
C ASP A 138 -5.17 -17.03 -22.09
N SER A 139 -5.36 -16.44 -23.29
CA SER A 139 -4.90 -15.07 -23.55
C SER A 139 -5.79 -14.25 -24.47
N GLY A 140 -6.12 -13.01 -24.08
CA GLY A 140 -6.94 -12.17 -24.96
C GLY A 140 -7.43 -10.84 -24.41
N TYR A 141 -8.34 -10.25 -25.20
CA TYR A 141 -8.99 -8.98 -24.89
C TYR A 141 -10.50 -9.19 -24.84
N ASP A 142 -11.14 -8.79 -23.73
CA ASP A 142 -12.59 -8.69 -23.63
C ASP A 142 -13.01 -7.21 -23.56
N TRP A 143 -14.05 -6.87 -24.32
CA TRP A 143 -14.65 -5.53 -24.27
C TRP A 143 -15.83 -5.45 -23.29
N SER A 144 -16.59 -6.54 -23.12
CA SER A 144 -17.70 -6.53 -22.18
C SER A 144 -18.25 -7.92 -21.86
N ALA A 145 -18.20 -8.29 -20.58
CA ALA A 145 -18.90 -9.47 -20.12
C ALA A 145 -19.56 -9.36 -18.73
N LYS A 146 -20.32 -10.38 -18.35
CA LYS A 146 -20.76 -10.50 -16.96
C LYS A 146 -19.68 -11.16 -16.10
N THR A 147 -18.99 -12.16 -16.62
CA THR A 147 -17.95 -12.88 -15.90
C THR A 147 -16.80 -13.13 -16.85
N VAL A 148 -15.58 -12.83 -16.42
CA VAL A 148 -14.35 -12.98 -17.18
C VAL A 148 -13.35 -13.77 -16.36
N ALA A 149 -12.76 -14.81 -16.97
CA ALA A 149 -11.59 -15.52 -16.48
C ALA A 149 -10.50 -15.44 -17.57
N LEU A 150 -9.33 -14.91 -17.21
CA LEU A 150 -8.22 -14.63 -18.12
C LEU A 150 -6.88 -15.02 -17.51
N ASP A 151 -6.18 -16.02 -18.05
CA ASP A 151 -4.83 -16.30 -17.54
C ASP A 151 -3.88 -15.14 -17.88
N THR A 152 -4.01 -14.53 -19.06
CA THR A 152 -3.29 -13.28 -19.38
C THR A 152 -4.09 -12.39 -20.32
N GLY A 153 -4.47 -11.19 -19.90
CA GLY A 153 -5.29 -10.35 -20.78
C GLY A 153 -5.74 -9.00 -20.25
N TYR A 154 -6.54 -8.35 -21.08
CA TYR A 154 -7.17 -7.06 -20.79
C TYR A 154 -8.70 -7.23 -20.84
N ASP A 155 -9.37 -6.78 -19.78
CA ASP A 155 -10.82 -6.59 -19.76
C ASP A 155 -11.14 -5.09 -19.72
N TRP A 156 -12.10 -4.69 -20.54
CA TRP A 156 -12.62 -3.33 -20.53
C TRP A 156 -13.83 -3.19 -19.58
N SER A 157 -14.68 -4.21 -19.47
CA SER A 157 -15.88 -4.10 -18.64
C SER A 157 -16.52 -5.44 -18.31
N ALA A 158 -16.15 -6.02 -17.17
CA ALA A 158 -16.87 -7.15 -16.59
C ALA A 158 -17.77 -6.75 -15.42
N LYS A 159 -18.74 -7.58 -15.07
CA LYS A 159 -19.27 -7.52 -13.69
C LYS A 159 -18.31 -8.18 -12.71
N THR A 160 -17.63 -9.24 -13.09
CA THR A 160 -16.70 -9.99 -12.24
C THR A 160 -15.54 -10.48 -13.08
N VAL A 161 -14.32 -10.16 -12.67
CA VAL A 161 -13.07 -10.73 -13.18
C VAL A 161 -12.50 -11.64 -12.10
N ALA A 162 -12.30 -12.92 -12.39
CA ALA A 162 -11.82 -13.91 -11.43
C ALA A 162 -11.07 -15.03 -12.15
N LEU A 163 -10.14 -15.68 -11.43
CA LEU A 163 -9.21 -16.64 -12.02
C LEU A 163 -9.27 -18.08 -11.51
N ASP A 164 -8.66 -18.96 -12.32
CA ASP A 164 -8.45 -20.39 -12.16
C ASP A 164 -6.96 -20.75 -12.43
N SER A 165 -6.05 -20.48 -11.46
CA SER A 165 -4.67 -20.99 -11.31
C SER A 165 -3.70 -20.79 -12.50
N CYS A 166 -2.49 -20.25 -12.42
CA CYS A 166 -1.55 -19.79 -11.40
C CYS A 166 -0.52 -19.02 -12.23
N TYR A 167 -0.23 -17.75 -11.91
CA TYR A 167 0.45 -16.74 -12.77
C TYR A 167 -0.43 -15.91 -13.70
N ASP A 168 -1.58 -15.48 -13.20
CA ASP A 168 -2.46 -14.72 -14.05
C ASP A 168 -2.18 -13.22 -14.00
N THR A 169 -2.07 -12.60 -15.17
CA THR A 169 -1.80 -11.16 -15.33
C THR A 169 -2.95 -10.48 -16.05
N GLY A 170 -3.67 -9.63 -15.32
CA GLY A 170 -4.88 -8.97 -15.82
C GLY A 170 -4.83 -7.44 -15.71
N TYR A 171 -5.37 -6.77 -16.72
CA TYR A 171 -5.75 -5.35 -16.64
C TYR A 171 -7.27 -5.26 -16.71
N ASP A 172 -7.91 -4.67 -15.70
CA ASP A 172 -9.33 -4.33 -15.74
C ASP A 172 -9.52 -2.81 -15.86
N SER A 173 -10.43 -2.40 -16.74
CA SER A 173 -10.85 -0.99 -16.83
C SER A 173 -12.08 -0.69 -15.97
N SER A 174 -12.97 -1.68 -15.78
CA SER A 174 -14.14 -1.50 -14.92
C SER A 174 -14.81 -2.83 -14.54
N ALA A 175 -14.78 -3.18 -13.25
CA ALA A 175 -15.58 -4.30 -12.75
C ALA A 175 -16.33 -4.02 -11.44
N LYS A 176 -17.21 -4.95 -11.06
CA LYS A 176 -17.70 -4.95 -9.68
C LYS A 176 -16.69 -5.63 -8.76
N THR A 177 -16.01 -6.66 -9.23
CA THR A 177 -15.10 -7.46 -8.41
C THR A 177 -13.95 -7.95 -9.28
N VAL A 178 -12.72 -7.71 -8.84
CA VAL A 178 -11.48 -8.19 -9.44
C VAL A 178 -10.76 -9.09 -8.42
N ALA A 179 -10.37 -10.29 -8.83
CA ALA A 179 -9.61 -11.23 -8.01
C ALA A 179 -8.56 -11.94 -8.87
N LEU A 180 -7.27 -11.60 -8.72
CA LEU A 180 -6.16 -12.11 -9.55
C LEU A 180 -4.85 -12.28 -8.77
N ASP A 181 -3.97 -13.19 -9.18
CA ASP A 181 -2.63 -13.29 -8.58
C ASP A 181 -1.81 -12.02 -8.85
N THR A 182 -1.80 -11.52 -10.10
CA THR A 182 -1.12 -10.29 -10.46
C THR A 182 -1.99 -9.39 -11.34
N GLY A 183 -2.06 -8.10 -11.05
CA GLY A 183 -2.86 -7.24 -11.92
C GLY A 183 -2.86 -5.75 -11.67
N TYR A 184 -3.57 -5.07 -12.57
CA TYR A 184 -3.92 -3.67 -12.49
C TYR A 184 -5.45 -3.52 -12.61
N ASP A 185 -6.07 -2.84 -11.66
CA ASP A 185 -7.46 -2.40 -11.76
C ASP A 185 -7.53 -0.88 -11.93
N SER A 186 -8.32 -0.43 -12.89
CA SER A 186 -8.63 1.00 -13.07
C SER A 186 -9.80 1.44 -12.20
N SER A 187 -10.78 0.56 -11.96
CA SER A 187 -12.01 0.94 -11.28
C SER A 187 -12.87 -0.28 -10.91
N ALA A 188 -12.89 -0.67 -9.63
CA ALA A 188 -13.82 -1.69 -9.16
C ALA A 188 -14.64 -1.32 -7.93
N LYS A 189 -15.62 -2.16 -7.58
CA LYS A 189 -16.18 -2.10 -6.22
C LYS A 189 -15.26 -2.82 -5.24
N SER A 190 -14.64 -3.93 -5.62
CA SER A 190 -13.76 -4.70 -4.75
C SER A 190 -12.60 -5.30 -5.54
N VAL A 191 -11.39 -5.13 -5.05
CA VAL A 191 -10.14 -5.66 -5.61
C VAL A 191 -9.48 -6.56 -4.58
N ALA A 192 -9.04 -7.73 -5.01
CA ALA A 192 -8.20 -8.65 -4.24
C ALA A 192 -7.07 -9.16 -5.14
N LEU A 193 -5.80 -8.84 -4.85
CA LEU A 193 -4.67 -9.34 -5.65
C LEU A 193 -3.48 -9.73 -4.78
N ASP A 194 -2.72 -10.77 -5.13
CA ASP A 194 -1.46 -11.06 -4.41
C ASP A 194 -0.42 -9.98 -4.74
N THR A 195 -0.33 -9.54 -5.99
CA THR A 195 0.53 -8.42 -6.39
C THR A 195 -0.18 -7.48 -7.34
N GLY A 196 -0.25 -6.18 -7.03
CA GLY A 196 -0.88 -5.29 -8.01
C GLY A 196 -1.03 -3.83 -7.67
N TYR A 197 -1.83 -3.20 -8.53
CA TYR A 197 -2.11 -1.77 -8.54
C TYR A 197 -3.62 -1.57 -8.66
N ASP A 198 -4.23 -0.83 -7.75
CA ASP A 198 -5.62 -0.36 -7.89
C ASP A 198 -5.64 1.16 -8.05
N TRP A 199 -6.32 1.64 -9.09
CA TRP A 199 -6.53 3.07 -9.28
C TRP A 199 -7.71 3.60 -8.46
N SER A 200 -8.78 2.83 -8.32
CA SER A 200 -10.00 3.29 -7.66
C SER A 200 -10.95 2.15 -7.31
N ALA A 201 -11.04 1.79 -6.02
CA ALA A 201 -12.06 0.85 -5.57
C ALA A 201 -12.85 1.28 -4.33
N LYS A 202 -13.94 0.56 -4.01
CA LYS A 202 -14.54 0.72 -2.68
C LYS A 202 -13.71 -0.01 -1.62
N THR A 203 -13.19 -1.19 -1.94
CA THR A 203 -12.41 -2.02 -1.02
C THR A 203 -11.25 -2.67 -1.75
N VAL A 204 -10.05 -2.55 -1.21
CA VAL A 204 -8.81 -3.13 -1.75
C VAL A 204 -8.19 -4.05 -0.70
N ALA A 205 -7.78 -5.25 -1.13
CA ALA A 205 -6.95 -6.17 -0.37
C ALA A 205 -5.78 -6.60 -1.27
N LEU A 206 -4.53 -6.33 -0.90
CA LEU A 206 -3.37 -6.79 -1.67
C LEU A 206 -2.25 -7.35 -0.78
N ASP A 207 -1.62 -8.47 -1.11
CA ASP A 207 -0.44 -8.90 -0.34
C ASP A 207 0.75 -7.96 -0.63
N THR A 208 0.93 -7.55 -1.89
CA THR A 208 1.91 -6.52 -2.26
C THR A 208 1.34 -5.55 -3.27
N GLY A 209 1.42 -4.23 -3.03
CA GLY A 209 0.93 -3.33 -4.05
C GLY A 209 0.76 -1.86 -3.72
N TYR A 210 -0.05 -1.22 -4.56
CA TYR A 210 -0.27 0.22 -4.59
C TYR A 210 -1.75 0.50 -4.81
N ASN A 211 -2.35 1.36 -3.99
CA ASN A 211 -3.72 1.83 -4.17
C ASN A 211 -3.76 3.34 -4.32
N TRP A 212 -4.38 3.86 -5.38
CA TRP A 212 -4.54 5.31 -5.56
C TRP A 212 -5.73 5.88 -4.79
N SER A 213 -6.85 5.16 -4.74
CA SER A 213 -8.05 5.67 -4.06
C SER A 213 -8.99 4.56 -3.65
N ALA A 214 -9.28 4.44 -2.35
CA ALA A 214 -10.36 3.56 -1.93
C ALA A 214 -11.16 4.06 -0.72
N LYS A 215 -12.25 3.36 -0.38
CA LYS A 215 -12.88 3.58 0.94
C LYS A 215 -12.13 2.80 2.03
N THR A 216 -11.69 1.58 1.73
CA THR A 216 -11.02 0.72 2.70
C THR A 216 -9.90 -0.03 2.00
N VAL A 217 -8.74 -0.07 2.62
CA VAL A 217 -7.50 -0.61 2.10
C VAL A 217 -6.90 -1.53 3.15
N ALA A 218 -6.50 -2.74 2.75
CA ALA A 218 -5.74 -3.68 3.54
C ALA A 218 -4.58 -4.21 2.68
N LEU A 219 -3.34 -4.02 3.12
CA LEU A 219 -2.16 -4.48 2.38
C LEU A 219 -1.12 -5.12 3.30
N ASP A 220 -0.50 -6.24 2.93
CA ASP A 220 0.62 -6.74 3.74
C ASP A 220 1.87 -5.85 3.49
N ASN A 221 2.17 -5.53 2.22
CA ASN A 221 3.26 -4.62 1.88
C ASN A 221 2.87 -3.64 0.77
N GLY A 222 2.86 -2.33 1.05
CA GLY A 222 2.54 -1.39 -0.03
C GLY A 222 2.27 0.04 0.33
N ASN A 223 1.59 0.73 -0.59
CA ASN A 223 1.41 2.16 -0.54
C ASN A 223 -0.05 2.53 -0.85
N ASP A 224 -0.67 3.35 0.00
CA ASP A 224 -1.99 3.93 -0.25
C ASP A 224 -1.89 5.44 -0.46
N TRP A 225 -2.43 5.97 -1.57
CA TRP A 225 -2.46 7.42 -1.78
C TRP A 225 -3.64 8.09 -1.09
N SER A 226 -4.78 7.41 -1.01
CA SER A 226 -5.97 7.99 -0.40
C SER A 226 -7.03 6.96 -0.03
N ALA A 227 -7.36 6.89 1.25
CA ALA A 227 -8.52 6.14 1.68
C ALA A 227 -9.31 6.74 2.84
N LYS A 228 -10.44 6.13 3.18
CA LYS A 228 -11.08 6.43 4.48
C LYS A 228 -10.44 5.63 5.60
N THR A 229 -10.04 4.39 5.32
CA THR A 229 -9.46 3.50 6.32
C THR A 229 -8.37 2.66 5.66
N VAL A 230 -7.19 2.67 6.27
CA VAL A 230 -5.99 1.94 5.82
C VAL A 230 -5.52 1.03 6.93
N ALA A 231 -5.18 -0.20 6.56
CA ALA A 231 -4.42 -1.14 7.37
C ALA A 231 -3.25 -1.65 6.52
N LEU A 232 -2.00 -1.49 6.96
CA LEU A 232 -0.86 -2.16 6.32
C LEU A 232 0.05 -2.87 7.32
N ASP A 233 0.59 -4.05 7.01
CA ASP A 233 1.66 -4.61 7.85
C ASP A 233 2.97 -3.82 7.61
N THR A 234 3.29 -3.50 6.36
CA THR A 234 4.44 -2.65 6.01
C THR A 234 4.08 -1.65 4.91
N GLY A 235 4.42 -0.38 5.11
CA GLY A 235 4.42 0.56 4.00
C GLY A 235 4.05 2.01 4.32
N ASN A 236 3.32 2.64 3.41
CA ASN A 236 3.09 4.09 3.46
C ASN A 236 1.63 4.47 3.17
N ASP A 237 1.07 5.39 3.95
CA ASP A 237 -0.20 6.08 3.63
C ASP A 237 0.06 7.56 3.37
N TRP A 238 -0.48 8.09 2.27
CA TRP A 238 -0.43 9.52 2.00
C TRP A 238 -1.59 10.28 2.63
N SER A 239 -2.78 9.68 2.70
CA SER A 239 -3.92 10.37 3.27
C SER A 239 -5.10 9.45 3.61
N ALA A 240 -5.41 9.34 4.89
CA ALA A 240 -6.65 8.71 5.30
C ALA A 240 -7.40 9.37 6.44
N LYS A 241 -8.60 8.87 6.75
CA LYS A 241 -9.25 9.24 8.01
C LYS A 241 -8.69 8.43 9.16
N THR A 242 -8.41 7.15 8.95
CA THR A 242 -7.91 6.26 9.98
C THR A 242 -6.86 5.34 9.38
N VAL A 243 -5.72 5.25 10.06
CA VAL A 243 -4.52 4.54 9.64
C VAL A 243 -4.09 3.61 10.75
N ALA A 244 -3.79 2.37 10.39
CA ALA A 244 -3.15 1.37 11.24
C ALA A 244 -1.99 0.74 10.46
N LEU A 245 -0.74 0.85 10.92
CA LEU A 245 0.38 0.11 10.31
C LEU A 245 1.24 -0.61 11.35
N ASP A 246 1.72 -1.81 11.07
CA ASP A 246 2.74 -2.42 11.94
C ASP A 246 4.09 -1.71 11.71
N THR A 247 4.47 -1.44 10.46
CA THR A 247 5.67 -0.66 10.14
C THR A 247 5.45 0.33 9.01
N GLY A 248 5.72 1.62 9.21
CA GLY A 248 5.60 2.55 8.09
C GLY A 248 5.59 4.06 8.33
N TYR A 249 5.06 4.77 7.34
CA TYR A 249 4.92 6.22 7.34
C TYR A 249 3.47 6.63 7.02
N ASP A 250 2.90 7.50 7.84
CA ASP A 250 1.69 8.26 7.48
C ASP A 250 2.07 9.71 7.17
N TRP A 251 1.54 10.25 6.08
CA TRP A 251 1.65 11.67 5.76
C TRP A 251 0.51 12.51 6.33
N SER A 252 -0.70 11.96 6.38
CA SER A 252 -1.83 12.72 6.90
C SER A 252 -3.05 11.88 7.24
N ALA A 253 -3.40 11.85 8.53
CA ALA A 253 -4.68 11.27 8.93
C ALA A 253 -5.42 12.02 10.03
N LYS A 254 -6.64 11.58 10.33
CA LYS A 254 -7.32 12.02 11.56
C LYS A 254 -6.84 11.21 12.75
N THR A 255 -6.60 9.92 12.58
CA THR A 255 -6.21 9.01 13.66
C THR A 255 -5.22 8.01 13.13
N VAL A 256 -4.09 7.90 13.81
CA VAL A 256 -2.94 7.08 13.44
C VAL A 256 -2.61 6.14 14.59
N ALA A 257 -2.39 4.87 14.26
CA ALA A 257 -1.86 3.85 15.16
C ALA A 257 -0.72 3.11 14.44
N LEU A 258 0.51 3.15 14.94
CA LEU A 258 1.60 2.32 14.40
C LEU A 258 2.39 1.58 15.47
N ASP A 259 2.82 0.36 15.21
CA ASP A 259 3.77 -0.30 16.10
C ASP A 259 5.16 0.35 15.91
N THR A 260 5.62 0.52 14.67
CA THR A 260 6.88 1.22 14.37
C THR A 260 6.73 2.20 13.21
N GLY A 261 7.05 3.48 13.41
CA GLY A 261 7.01 4.38 12.25
C GLY A 261 7.05 5.87 12.50
N TYR A 262 6.49 6.58 11.52
CA TYR A 262 6.52 8.04 11.44
C TYR A 262 5.13 8.57 11.06
N ASP A 263 4.63 9.56 11.78
CA ASP A 263 3.50 10.38 11.35
C ASP A 263 4.00 11.79 10.99
N SER A 264 3.53 12.31 9.86
CA SER A 264 3.81 13.69 9.48
C SER A 264 2.71 14.65 9.96
N SER A 265 1.46 14.21 10.02
CA SER A 265 0.39 15.06 10.54
C SER A 265 -0.91 14.31 10.85
N ALA A 266 -1.30 14.30 12.12
CA ALA A 266 -2.63 13.83 12.47
C ALA A 266 -3.37 14.66 13.52
N LYS A 267 -4.63 14.30 13.78
CA LYS A 267 -5.31 14.81 14.97
C LYS A 267 -4.90 14.00 16.21
N SER A 268 -4.77 12.69 16.08
CA SER A 268 -4.42 11.81 17.20
C SER A 268 -3.50 10.71 16.74
N VAL A 269 -2.42 10.52 17.48
CA VAL A 269 -1.31 9.63 17.16
C VAL A 269 -1.05 8.71 18.35
N ALA A 270 -0.93 7.41 18.08
CA ALA A 270 -0.50 6.39 19.03
C ALA A 270 0.60 5.53 18.37
N LEU A 271 1.82 5.51 18.90
CA LEU A 271 2.85 4.58 18.41
C LEU A 271 3.59 3.85 19.53
N ASP A 272 3.96 2.59 19.32
CA ASP A 272 4.86 1.91 20.26
C ASP A 272 6.29 2.47 20.08
N THR A 273 6.78 2.58 18.84
CA THR A 273 8.08 3.21 18.54
C THR A 273 7.99 4.16 17.36
N GLY A 274 8.36 5.43 17.53
CA GLY A 274 8.38 6.30 16.37
C GLY A 274 8.55 7.80 16.57
N TYR A 275 8.05 8.52 15.57
CA TYR A 275 8.27 9.94 15.36
C TYR A 275 6.96 10.59 14.92
N ASP A 276 6.47 11.62 15.63
CA ASP A 276 5.36 12.46 15.17
C ASP A 276 5.86 13.86 14.84
N TRP A 277 5.57 14.34 13.64
CA TRP A 277 5.93 15.70 13.25
C TRP A 277 4.90 16.73 13.72
N SER A 278 3.60 16.38 13.72
CA SER A 278 2.58 17.30 14.21
C SER A 278 1.23 16.65 14.48
N ALA A 279 0.79 16.69 15.74
CA ALA A 279 -0.57 16.30 16.07
C ALA A 279 -1.29 17.19 17.08
N LYS A 280 -2.58 16.91 17.32
CA LYS A 280 -3.25 17.50 18.49
C LYS A 280 -2.93 16.71 19.76
N THR A 281 -2.85 15.38 19.66
CA THR A 281 -2.62 14.50 20.81
C THR A 281 -1.70 13.37 20.40
N VAL A 282 -0.64 13.17 21.16
CA VAL A 282 0.42 12.21 20.91
C VAL A 282 0.55 11.30 22.13
N ALA A 283 0.60 9.99 21.89
CA ALA A 283 0.91 8.97 22.88
C ALA A 283 1.95 8.01 22.27
N LEU A 284 3.16 7.95 22.83
CA LEU A 284 4.19 7.00 22.37
C LEU A 284 4.85 6.24 23.51
N ASP A 285 5.11 4.95 23.35
CA ASP A 285 5.94 4.22 24.33
C ASP A 285 7.41 4.64 24.18
N THR A 286 7.92 4.75 22.95
CA THR A 286 9.26 5.27 22.67
C THR A 286 9.27 6.19 21.46
N GLY A 287 9.75 7.43 21.59
CA GLY A 287 9.84 8.27 20.42
C GLY A 287 10.13 9.75 20.58
N TYR A 288 9.68 10.49 19.57
CA TYR A 288 9.98 11.91 19.38
C TYR A 288 8.72 12.61 18.84
N ASP A 289 8.29 13.70 19.48
CA ASP A 289 7.25 14.59 18.98
C ASP A 289 7.84 15.96 18.65
N TRP A 290 7.62 16.46 17.43
CA TRP A 290 8.03 17.82 17.07
C TRP A 290 7.03 18.88 17.51
N SER A 291 5.73 18.59 17.47
CA SER A 291 4.72 19.58 17.84
C SER A 291 3.34 19.01 18.09
N ALA A 292 2.88 19.09 19.34
CA ALA A 292 1.50 18.80 19.65
C ALA A 292 0.82 19.76 20.61
N LYS A 293 -0.49 19.55 20.84
CA LYS A 293 -1.17 20.21 21.96
C LYS A 293 -0.94 19.42 23.25
N THR A 294 -0.90 18.10 23.20
CA THR A 294 -0.76 17.25 24.37
C THR A 294 0.08 16.04 23.99
N VAL A 295 1.08 15.78 24.81
CA VAL A 295 2.09 14.75 24.61
C VAL A 295 2.16 13.87 25.85
N ALA A 296 2.15 12.56 25.65
CA ALA A 296 2.41 11.54 26.66
C ALA A 296 3.42 10.53 26.11
N LEU A 297 4.61 10.43 26.69
CA LEU A 297 5.61 9.43 26.29
C LEU A 297 6.14 8.63 27.47
N ASP A 298 6.35 7.32 27.32
CA ASP A 298 7.10 6.58 28.34
C ASP A 298 8.60 6.94 28.21
N ASN A 299 9.18 6.84 27.01
CA ASN A 299 10.56 7.24 26.74
C ASN A 299 10.67 8.15 25.51
N GLY A 300 11.15 9.39 25.66
CA GLY A 300 11.37 10.17 24.44
C GLY A 300 11.62 11.66 24.60
N ASN A 301 11.33 12.40 23.54
CA ASN A 301 11.51 13.85 23.54
C ASN A 301 10.37 14.60 22.87
N ASP A 302 9.98 15.73 23.44
CA ASP A 302 9.05 16.69 22.85
C ASP A 302 9.78 18.00 22.52
N TRP A 303 9.61 18.50 21.29
CA TRP A 303 10.11 19.83 20.93
C TRP A 303 9.17 20.96 21.31
N SER A 304 7.85 20.74 21.23
CA SER A 304 6.90 21.80 21.53
C SER A 304 5.48 21.31 21.76
N ALA A 305 4.98 21.47 22.98
CA ALA A 305 3.57 21.27 23.25
C ALA A 305 2.93 22.27 24.20
N LYS A 306 1.61 22.15 24.39
CA LYS A 306 0.95 22.86 25.49
C LYS A 306 1.08 22.10 26.79
N THR A 307 1.03 20.77 26.75
CA THR A 307 1.08 19.93 27.95
C THR A 307 1.86 18.68 27.63
N VAL A 308 2.80 18.37 28.49
CA VAL A 308 3.80 17.34 28.32
C VAL A 308 3.83 16.47 29.57
N ALA A 309 3.76 15.16 29.38
CA ALA A 309 3.93 14.14 30.41
C ALA A 309 4.91 13.08 29.90
N LEU A 310 6.05 12.87 30.56
CA LEU A 310 6.97 11.78 30.20
C LEU A 310 7.44 10.99 31.41
N ASP A 311 7.58 9.67 31.29
CA ASP A 311 8.26 8.91 32.34
C ASP A 311 9.78 9.17 32.27
N THR A 312 10.37 9.11 31.08
CA THR A 312 11.78 9.47 30.88
C THR A 312 11.97 10.27 29.59
N GLY A 313 12.59 11.44 29.67
CA GLY A 313 12.83 12.19 28.45
C GLY A 313 13.23 13.64 28.59
N ASN A 314 13.06 14.37 27.49
CA ASN A 314 13.32 15.80 27.47
C ASN A 314 12.17 16.59 26.82
N ASP A 315 11.86 17.76 27.36
CA ASP A 315 10.98 18.76 26.75
C ASP A 315 11.75 20.02 26.40
N TRP A 316 11.65 20.48 25.15
CA TRP A 316 12.23 21.77 24.77
C TRP A 316 11.34 22.96 25.09
N SER A 317 10.02 22.82 24.99
CA SER A 317 9.13 23.94 25.26
C SER A 317 7.68 23.55 25.46
N ALA A 318 7.16 23.77 26.66
CA ALA A 318 5.73 23.66 26.89
C ALA A 318 5.12 24.71 27.81
N LYS A 319 3.78 24.69 27.93
CA LYS A 319 3.13 25.47 28.98
C LYS A 319 3.16 24.72 30.32
N THR A 320 3.07 23.40 30.31
CA THR A 320 3.03 22.60 31.52
C THR A 320 3.73 21.29 31.26
N VAL A 321 4.66 20.95 32.14
CA VAL A 321 5.60 19.84 32.03
C VAL A 321 5.51 19.00 33.29
N ALA A 322 5.38 17.69 33.12
CA ALA A 322 5.47 16.69 34.18
C ALA A 322 6.40 15.56 33.71
N LEU A 323 7.55 15.34 34.37
CA LEU A 323 8.41 14.21 34.05
C LEU A 323 8.81 13.41 35.28
N ASP A 324 8.86 12.08 35.21
CA ASP A 324 9.47 11.31 36.30
C ASP A 324 11.00 11.47 36.26
N THR A 325 11.61 11.37 35.08
CA THR A 325 13.05 11.62 34.89
C THR A 325 13.33 12.43 33.63
N GLY A 326 14.04 13.56 33.74
CA GLY A 326 14.38 14.29 32.52
C GLY A 326 14.89 15.71 32.61
N TYR A 327 14.78 16.40 31.48
CA TYR A 327 15.20 17.79 31.30
C TYR A 327 14.06 18.61 30.68
N ASP A 328 13.77 19.78 31.25
CA ASP A 328 12.95 20.82 30.62
C ASP A 328 13.84 22.01 30.26
N TRP A 329 13.71 22.51 29.03
CA TRP A 329 14.37 23.74 28.61
C TRP A 329 13.52 24.98 28.86
N SER A 330 12.19 24.89 28.75
CA SER A 330 11.36 26.07 28.96
C SER A 330 9.88 25.77 29.14
N ALA A 331 9.36 26.07 30.34
CA ALA A 331 7.93 26.04 30.54
C ALA A 331 7.34 27.13 31.42
N LYS A 332 6.00 27.18 31.49
CA LYS A 332 5.35 28.02 32.52
C LYS A 332 5.31 27.30 33.86
N THR A 333 5.17 25.98 33.88
CA THR A 333 5.02 25.20 35.10
C THR A 333 5.65 23.84 34.89
N VAL A 334 6.52 23.47 35.80
CA VAL A 334 7.39 22.31 35.73
C VAL A 334 7.23 21.51 37.02
N ALA A 335 7.02 20.20 36.87
CA ALA A 335 7.02 19.22 37.94
C ALA A 335 7.92 18.05 37.51
N LEU A 336 9.02 17.76 38.23
CA LEU A 336 9.81 16.56 37.97
C LEU A 336 10.12 15.77 39.24
N ASP A 337 10.09 14.44 39.17
CA ASP A 337 10.62 13.64 40.28
C ASP A 337 12.16 13.71 40.30
N THR A 338 12.81 13.53 39.15
CA THR A 338 14.26 13.69 39.00
C THR A 338 14.61 14.47 37.74
N GLY A 339 15.35 15.59 37.85
CA GLY A 339 15.79 16.26 36.62
C GLY A 339 16.36 17.66 36.71
N TYR A 340 16.29 18.34 35.57
CA TYR A 340 16.83 19.68 35.37
C TYR A 340 15.78 20.56 34.69
N ASP A 341 15.52 21.74 35.25
CA ASP A 341 14.80 22.83 34.56
C ASP A 341 15.77 23.94 34.18
N TRP A 342 15.68 24.41 32.94
CA TRP A 342 16.45 25.54 32.45
C TRP A 342 15.74 26.88 32.62
N SER A 343 14.41 26.89 32.51
CA SER A 343 13.65 28.11 32.72
C SER A 343 12.15 27.90 32.85
N ALA A 344 11.61 28.24 34.02
CA ALA A 344 10.16 28.32 34.16
C ALA A 344 9.62 29.46 34.99
N LYS A 345 8.28 29.59 35.03
CA LYS A 345 7.66 30.49 36.01
C LYS A 345 7.57 29.81 37.38
N THR A 346 7.23 28.53 37.42
CA THR A 346 7.04 27.77 38.66
C THR A 346 7.63 26.40 38.49
N VAL A 347 8.45 25.99 39.45
CA VAL A 347 9.24 24.76 39.42
C VAL A 347 9.00 24.01 40.72
N ALA A 348 8.72 22.72 40.61
CA ALA A 348 8.65 21.79 41.71
C ALA A 348 9.44 20.52 41.34
N LEU A 349 10.49 20.17 42.08
CA LEU A 349 11.18 18.90 41.87
C LEU A 349 11.42 18.14 43.17
N ASP A 350 11.37 16.82 43.12
CA ASP A 350 11.80 16.01 44.27
C ASP A 350 13.33 15.97 44.33
N THR A 351 14.01 15.71 43.20
CA THR A 351 15.47 15.78 43.09
C THR A 351 15.90 16.51 41.83
N GLY A 352 16.69 17.58 41.94
CA GLY A 352 17.17 18.20 40.71
C GLY A 352 17.84 19.57 40.79
N TYR A 353 17.85 20.24 39.63
CA TYR A 353 18.48 21.53 39.43
C TYR A 353 17.52 22.46 38.69
N ASP A 354 17.30 23.67 39.22
CA ASP A 354 16.69 24.78 38.49
C ASP A 354 17.75 25.81 38.11
N TRP A 355 17.74 26.24 36.86
CA TRP A 355 18.59 27.32 36.40
C TRP A 355 17.93 28.70 36.54
N SER A 356 16.61 28.80 36.34
CA SER A 356 15.92 30.07 36.53
C SER A 356 14.41 29.95 36.60
N ALA A 357 13.85 30.33 37.76
CA ALA A 357 12.41 30.49 37.86
C ALA A 357 11.92 31.72 38.63
N LYS A 358 10.60 31.97 38.61
CA LYS A 358 10.01 32.92 39.56
C LYS A 358 9.82 32.26 40.94
N THR A 359 9.47 30.99 40.97
CA THR A 359 9.21 30.27 42.22
C THR A 359 9.70 28.84 42.08
N VAL A 360 10.51 28.41 43.05
CA VAL A 360 11.14 27.09 43.10
C VAL A 360 10.78 26.41 44.41
N ALA A 361 10.42 25.14 44.32
CA ALA A 361 10.32 24.22 45.44
C ALA A 361 11.13 22.96 45.09
N LEU A 362 12.15 22.61 45.88
CA LEU A 362 12.86 21.34 45.72
C LEU A 362 12.92 20.56 47.05
N ASP A 363 12.74 19.25 47.01
CA ASP A 363 13.06 18.41 48.18
C ASP A 363 14.58 18.23 48.30
N THR A 364 15.26 17.86 47.21
CA THR A 364 16.73 17.80 47.14
C THR A 364 17.24 18.50 45.89
N GLY A 365 18.12 19.50 46.00
CA GLY A 365 18.63 20.09 44.76
C GLY A 365 19.37 21.42 44.84
N TYR A 366 19.43 22.08 43.68
CA TYR A 366 20.12 23.34 43.50
C TYR A 366 19.23 24.32 42.71
N ASP A 367 19.08 25.54 43.20
CA ASP A 367 18.57 26.66 42.41
C ASP A 367 19.71 27.63 42.07
N TRP A 368 19.76 28.06 40.82
CA TRP A 368 20.70 29.08 40.39
C TRP A 368 20.14 30.50 40.50
N SER A 369 18.84 30.69 40.27
CA SER A 369 18.26 32.04 40.32
C SER A 369 16.73 32.03 40.32
N ALA A 370 16.14 32.37 41.48
CA ALA A 370 14.71 32.62 41.52
C ALA A 370 14.26 33.87 42.29
N LYS A 371 12.97 34.21 42.21
CA LYS A 371 12.42 35.23 43.11
C LYS A 371 12.13 34.64 44.48
N THR A 372 11.67 33.40 44.54
CA THR A 372 11.31 32.74 45.79
C THR A 372 11.71 31.29 45.71
N VAL A 373 12.45 30.83 46.72
CA VAL A 373 13.02 29.48 46.80
C VAL A 373 12.59 28.84 48.11
N ALA A 374 12.15 27.58 48.03
CA ALA A 374 11.96 26.71 49.17
C ALA A 374 12.71 25.38 48.89
N LEU A 375 13.68 25.03 49.73
CA LEU A 375 14.43 23.78 49.61
C LEU A 375 14.38 23.01 50.92
N HIS A 376 14.10 21.70 50.87
CA HIS A 376 14.30 20.85 52.04
C HIS A 376 15.79 20.56 52.26
N THR A 377 16.49 20.06 51.25
CA THR A 377 17.95 19.89 51.24
C THR A 377 18.53 20.47 49.96
N GLY A 378 19.40 21.48 50.03
CA GLY A 378 19.95 22.01 48.79
C GLY A 378 20.66 23.34 48.87
N ASN A 379 21.01 23.87 47.70
CA ASN A 379 21.72 25.13 47.60
C ASN A 379 20.95 26.13 46.73
N ASP A 380 20.87 27.37 47.17
CA ASP A 380 20.45 28.52 46.35
C ASP A 380 21.66 29.41 46.05
N TRP A 381 21.78 29.83 44.79
CA TRP A 381 22.80 30.80 44.39
C TRP A 381 22.30 32.25 44.47
N SER A 382 21.02 32.51 44.18
CA SER A 382 20.52 33.88 44.17
C SER A 382 18.99 33.94 44.18
N ALA A 383 18.41 34.42 45.28
CA ALA A 383 16.99 34.75 45.27
C ALA A 383 16.59 36.02 46.02
N LYS A 384 15.32 36.45 45.86
CA LYS A 384 14.80 37.52 46.72
C LYS A 384 14.50 36.97 48.12
N THR A 385 13.87 35.80 48.18
CA THR A 385 13.42 35.19 49.42
C THR A 385 13.70 33.70 49.38
N VAL A 386 14.30 33.19 50.44
CA VAL A 386 14.81 31.82 50.53
C VAL A 386 14.32 31.19 51.84
N ALA A 387 13.86 29.95 51.77
CA ALA A 387 13.59 29.10 52.92
C ALA A 387 14.32 27.76 52.72
N LEU A 388 15.27 27.43 53.60
CA LEU A 388 16.05 26.18 53.56
C LEU A 388 15.90 25.43 54.89
N ALA A 389 15.57 24.13 54.85
CA ALA A 389 15.73 23.29 56.04
C ALA A 389 17.21 22.89 56.23
N THR A 390 17.86 22.40 55.17
CA THR A 390 19.29 22.07 55.16
C THR A 390 19.99 22.62 53.92
N GLY A 391 21.08 23.39 54.09
CA GLY A 391 22.04 23.63 53.00
C GLY A 391 22.63 25.04 52.93
N TYR A 392 22.71 25.63 51.73
CA TYR A 392 23.55 26.78 51.46
C TYR A 392 22.83 27.86 50.63
N ASP A 393 22.83 29.12 51.08
CA ASP A 393 22.39 30.27 50.27
C ASP A 393 23.55 31.24 50.00
N TRP A 394 23.79 31.56 48.74
CA TRP A 394 24.86 32.50 48.38
C TRP A 394 24.44 33.96 48.47
N THR A 395 23.21 34.31 48.09
CA THR A 395 22.77 35.71 48.04
C THR A 395 21.25 35.83 48.05
N ALA A 396 20.71 36.43 49.12
CA ALA A 396 19.30 36.79 49.14
C ALA A 396 18.97 38.12 49.84
N LYS A 397 17.71 38.59 49.74
CA LYS A 397 17.25 39.70 50.60
C LYS A 397 16.81 39.20 51.96
N THR A 398 16.14 38.05 51.98
CA THR A 398 15.55 37.46 53.19
C THR A 398 15.77 35.95 53.14
N VAL A 399 16.37 35.41 54.19
CA VAL A 399 16.62 33.98 54.35
C VAL A 399 15.97 33.49 55.64
N ALA A 400 15.28 32.36 55.57
CA ALA A 400 14.91 31.55 56.71
C ALA A 400 15.66 30.22 56.61
N LEU A 401 16.39 29.83 57.66
CA LEU A 401 17.27 28.66 57.61
C LEU A 401 17.24 27.89 58.94
N ASP A 402 17.02 26.57 58.88
CA ASP A 402 17.09 25.70 60.06
C ASP A 402 18.54 25.24 60.29
N THR A 403 19.16 24.63 59.26
CA THR A 403 20.57 24.19 59.30
C THR A 403 21.33 24.54 58.02
N GLY A 404 22.52 25.14 58.17
CA GLY A 404 23.38 25.50 57.03
C GLY A 404 23.98 26.91 57.09
N TYR A 405 24.29 27.49 55.92
CA TYR A 405 24.99 28.77 55.83
C TYR A 405 24.39 29.72 54.78
N ASP A 406 24.33 31.00 55.13
CA ASP A 406 24.09 32.11 54.20
C ASP A 406 25.36 32.96 54.09
N TRP A 407 25.77 33.31 52.86
CA TRP A 407 26.91 34.19 52.61
C TRP A 407 26.53 35.67 52.57
N SER A 408 25.32 36.01 52.13
CA SER A 408 24.95 37.40 51.87
C SER A 408 23.45 37.63 51.85
N ALA A 409 22.81 37.62 53.02
CA ALA A 409 21.47 38.15 53.19
C ALA A 409 21.40 39.48 53.94
N LYS A 410 20.39 40.29 53.57
CA LYS A 410 20.05 41.50 54.31
C LYS A 410 19.32 41.19 55.62
N THR A 411 18.61 40.08 55.68
CA THR A 411 17.85 39.63 56.84
C THR A 411 17.88 38.11 56.89
N VAL A 412 18.34 37.56 58.02
CA VAL A 412 18.38 36.12 58.28
C VAL A 412 17.52 35.85 59.51
N ALA A 413 16.56 34.94 59.37
CA ALA A 413 15.87 34.30 60.48
C ALA A 413 16.43 32.89 60.62
N LEU A 414 17.16 32.63 61.71
CA LEU A 414 17.64 31.30 62.05
C LEU A 414 16.67 30.70 63.05
N ASP A 415 16.12 29.52 62.75
CA ASP A 415 15.52 28.69 63.80
C ASP A 415 16.65 27.95 64.50
N THR A 416 17.32 28.64 65.43
CA THR A 416 18.26 27.97 66.33
C THR A 416 17.42 27.17 67.32
N GLY A 417 17.04 25.95 66.92
CA GLY A 417 16.19 25.05 67.70
C GLY A 417 16.50 25.15 69.20
N ASN A 418 15.59 25.83 69.91
CA ASN A 418 15.51 25.84 71.35
C ASN A 418 14.21 25.08 71.67
N ASP A 419 14.36 23.81 72.02
CA ASP A 419 13.92 23.29 73.32
C ASP A 419 14.54 21.92 73.60
#